data_AF-A0A2W4SI49-F1
#
_entry.id   AF-A0A2W4SI49-F1
#
_cell.length_a   1.000
_cell.length_b   1.000
_cell.length_c   1.000
_cell.angle_alpha   90.00
_cell.angle_beta   90.00
_cell.angle_gamma   90.00
#
_symmetry.space_group_name_H-M   'P 1'
#
loop_
_entity.id
_entity.type
_entity.pdbx_description
1 polymer ?
#
loop_
_entity_poly.entity_id
_entity_poly.type
_entity_poly.pdbx_seq_one_letter_code
_entity_poly.pdbx_strand_id
1 'polypeptide(L)'
;TRTVGEVEGLQIVEDSEARRIVMELTGADRADVVPFGTEAGLFQSAGISSIICGPGSIEQAHKPDEFIAIDQLAACLEMLDKLSLKLSS
;
A
#
# COMPACT_ATOMS: atom_id res chain seq x y z
N THR A 1 12.22 5.61 -30.01
CA THR A 1 10.93 6.07 -29.46
C THR A 1 11.21 7.05 -28.35
N ARG A 2 10.44 8.14 -28.20
CA ARG A 2 10.61 9.12 -27.10
C ARG A 2 9.64 8.77 -25.97
N THR A 3 10.16 8.49 -24.78
CA THR A 3 9.36 8.28 -23.57
C THR A 3 8.91 9.65 -23.00
N VAL A 4 7.64 9.77 -22.62
CA VAL A 4 7.03 11.02 -22.10
C VAL A 4 6.47 10.85 -20.69
N GLY A 5 6.17 9.62 -20.26
CA GLY A 5 5.65 9.33 -18.92
C GLY A 5 6.19 8.00 -18.44
N GLU A 6 7.31 8.04 -17.72
CA GLU A 6 7.90 6.92 -17.01
C GLU A 6 7.90 7.27 -15.52
N VAL A 7 7.59 6.28 -14.70
CA VAL A 7 7.54 6.42 -13.24
C VAL A 7 8.29 5.24 -12.66
N GLU A 8 9.09 5.50 -11.63
CA GLU A 8 9.82 4.44 -10.93
C GLU A 8 8.84 3.51 -10.22
N GLY A 9 9.03 2.20 -10.38
CA GLY A 9 8.24 1.20 -9.67
C GLY A 9 8.73 1.03 -8.24
N LEU A 10 7.81 0.72 -7.32
CA LEU A 10 8.15 0.33 -5.96
C LEU A 10 8.97 -0.97 -5.97
N GLN A 11 10.21 -0.92 -5.49
CA GLN A 11 11.11 -2.07 -5.42
C GLN A 11 10.92 -2.84 -4.12
N ILE A 12 11.09 -4.16 -4.19
CA ILE A 12 11.17 -5.02 -3.00
C ILE A 12 12.51 -4.77 -2.31
N VAL A 13 12.45 -4.45 -1.03
CA VAL A 13 13.64 -4.28 -0.17
C VAL A 13 13.49 -5.16 1.07
N GLU A 14 14.60 -5.74 1.55
CA GLU A 14 14.57 -6.62 2.72
C GLU A 14 14.21 -5.87 4.01
N ASP A 15 14.78 -4.68 4.18
CA ASP A 15 14.52 -3.80 5.33
C ASP A 15 13.56 -2.68 4.93
N SER A 16 12.29 -2.84 5.30
CA SER A 16 11.24 -1.84 5.08
C SER A 16 10.48 -1.60 6.37
N GLU A 17 10.71 -0.43 6.96
CA GLU A 17 10.01 0.02 8.16
C GLU A 17 8.49 0.07 7.93
N ALA A 18 8.07 0.62 6.80
CA ALA A 18 6.66 0.74 6.44
C ALA A 18 6.00 -0.64 6.31
N ARG A 19 6.66 -1.61 5.66
CA ARG A 19 6.17 -2.99 5.59
C ARG A 19 6.03 -3.60 6.97
N ARG A 20 7.05 -3.47 7.83
CA ARG A 20 7.02 -4.00 9.20
C ARG A 20 5.87 -3.42 10.00
N ILE A 21 5.68 -2.10 9.97
CA ILE A 21 4.59 -1.42 10.67
C ILE A 21 3.23 -1.92 10.17
N VAL A 22 3.00 -1.92 8.85
CA VAL A 22 1.70 -2.34 8.30
C VAL A 22 1.41 -3.82 8.59
N MET A 23 2.40 -4.71 8.51
CA MET A 23 2.23 -6.12 8.88
C MET A 23 1.86 -6.29 10.36
N GLU A 24 2.51 -5.53 11.26
CA GLU A 24 2.18 -5.52 12.69
C GLU A 24 0.73 -5.06 12.94
N LEU A 25 0.29 -4.01 12.25
CA LEU A 25 -1.04 -3.42 12.44
C LEU A 25 -2.18 -4.24 11.83
N THR A 26 -1.91 -4.92 10.72
CA THR A 26 -2.90 -5.73 9.98
C THR A 26 -2.92 -7.20 10.40
N GLY A 27 -1.84 -7.70 11.01
CA GLY A 27 -1.64 -9.12 11.28
C GLY A 27 -1.29 -9.95 10.03
N ALA A 28 -0.99 -9.30 8.90
CA ALA A 28 -0.59 -9.99 7.67
C ALA A 28 0.79 -10.65 7.83
N ASP A 29 0.95 -11.84 7.27
CA ASP A 29 2.19 -12.64 7.28
C ASP A 29 3.04 -12.47 6.01
N ARG A 30 2.44 -11.92 4.95
CA ARG A 30 3.11 -11.63 3.67
C ARG A 30 2.66 -10.31 3.05
N ALA A 31 3.49 -9.83 2.12
CA ALA A 31 3.15 -8.74 1.22
C ALA A 31 3.37 -9.25 -0.22
N ASP A 32 2.40 -9.01 -1.09
CA ASP A 32 2.43 -9.45 -2.49
C ASP A 32 2.86 -8.30 -3.42
N VAL A 33 3.18 -8.63 -4.67
CA VAL A 33 3.54 -7.65 -5.71
C VAL A 33 2.57 -7.71 -6.88
N VAL A 34 2.32 -6.56 -7.50
CA VAL A 34 1.45 -6.43 -8.66
C VAL A 34 2.10 -5.55 -9.73
N PRO A 35 1.89 -5.81 -11.04
CA PRO A 35 2.54 -5.07 -12.13
C PRO A 35 1.78 -3.78 -12.49
N PHE A 36 1.46 -2.96 -11.49
CA PHE A 36 0.79 -1.67 -11.66
C PHE A 36 1.65 -0.52 -11.15
N GLY A 37 1.60 0.62 -11.84
CA GLY A 37 2.28 1.84 -11.42
C GLY A 37 1.56 2.49 -10.23
N THR A 38 2.34 2.95 -9.25
CA THR A 38 1.89 3.77 -8.12
C THR A 38 2.94 4.85 -7.85
N GLU A 39 2.59 5.86 -7.05
CA GLU A 39 3.51 6.90 -6.61
C GLU A 39 4.52 6.39 -5.55
N ALA A 40 4.33 5.19 -5.00
CA ALA A 40 5.19 4.67 -3.94
C ALA A 40 6.64 4.44 -4.39
N GLY A 41 6.89 4.19 -5.67
CA GLY A 41 8.26 4.13 -6.19
C GLY A 41 8.94 5.51 -6.13
N LEU A 42 8.22 6.59 -6.41
CA LEU A 42 8.75 7.96 -6.28
C LEU A 42 9.07 8.30 -4.82
N PHE A 43 8.21 7.91 -3.88
CA PHE A 43 8.45 8.11 -2.45
C PHE A 43 9.66 7.29 -1.97
N GLN A 44 9.76 6.02 -2.40
CA GLN A 44 10.91 5.18 -2.11
C GLN A 44 12.21 5.82 -2.61
N SER A 45 12.22 6.36 -3.83
CA SER A 45 13.41 7.00 -4.40
C SER A 45 13.75 8.35 -3.76
N ALA A 46 12.79 8.98 -3.10
CA ALA A 46 13.01 10.12 -2.22
C ALA A 46 13.54 9.73 -0.82
N GLY A 47 13.79 8.44 -0.57
CA GLY A 47 14.29 7.92 0.70
C GLY A 47 13.20 7.65 1.74
N ILE A 48 11.92 7.64 1.34
CA ILE A 48 10.79 7.39 2.23
C ILE A 48 10.43 5.91 2.17
N SER A 49 10.54 5.19 3.29
CA SER A 49 10.08 3.81 3.36
C SER A 49 8.59 3.73 3.00
N SER A 50 8.25 2.95 1.97
CA SER A 50 6.91 2.95 1.37
C SER A 50 6.33 1.55 1.26
N ILE A 51 5.01 1.43 1.44
CA ILE A 51 4.20 0.23 1.17
C ILE A 51 2.83 0.68 0.66
N ILE A 52 2.20 -0.14 -0.18
CA ILE A 52 0.81 0.04 -0.60
C ILE A 52 -0.07 -0.92 0.20
N CYS A 53 -1.11 -0.40 0.84
CA CYS A 53 -2.14 -1.17 1.52
C CYS A 53 -3.48 -0.42 1.48
N GLY A 54 -4.60 -1.14 1.50
CA GLY A 54 -5.94 -0.54 1.50
C GLY A 54 -7.05 -1.59 1.45
N PRO A 55 -8.31 -1.17 1.64
CA PRO A 55 -9.46 -2.06 1.54
C PRO A 55 -9.82 -2.35 0.07
N GLY A 56 -10.63 -3.39 -0.14
CA GLY A 56 -11.06 -3.80 -1.48
C GLY A 56 -10.16 -4.86 -2.12
N SER A 57 -10.22 -4.97 -3.45
CA SER A 57 -9.39 -5.88 -4.23
C SER A 57 -9.02 -5.24 -5.56
N ILE A 58 -7.77 -5.40 -5.98
CA ILE A 58 -7.30 -4.92 -7.29
C ILE A 58 -7.97 -5.67 -8.45
N GLU A 59 -8.49 -6.88 -8.21
CA GLU A 59 -9.16 -7.69 -9.23
C GLU A 59 -10.43 -7.04 -9.80
N GLN A 60 -11.07 -6.16 -9.00
CA GLN A 60 -12.28 -5.44 -9.37
C GLN A 60 -12.11 -3.92 -9.52
N ALA A 61 -10.88 -3.41 -9.40
CA ALA A 61 -10.60 -2.00 -9.60
C ALA A 61 -10.79 -1.59 -11.09
N HIS A 62 -11.32 -0.39 -11.33
CA HIS A 62 -11.64 0.14 -12.66
C HIS A 62 -12.59 -0.75 -13.48
N LYS A 63 -13.48 -1.48 -12.81
CA LYS A 63 -14.55 -2.27 -13.44
C LYS A 63 -15.90 -1.57 -13.24
N PRO A 64 -16.90 -1.79 -14.12
CA PRO A 64 -18.21 -1.16 -13.96
C PRO A 64 -18.91 -1.46 -12.63
N ASP A 65 -18.60 -2.60 -12.03
CA ASP A 65 -19.10 -3.12 -10.76
C ASP A 65 -18.07 -2.98 -9.62
N GLU A 66 -17.13 -2.04 -9.73
CA GLU A 66 -16.17 -1.73 -8.67
C GLU A 66 -16.86 -1.40 -7.34
N PHE A 67 -16.45 -2.08 -6.27
CA PHE A 67 -16.95 -1.83 -4.93
C PHE A 67 -15.87 -2.08 -3.86
N ILE A 68 -16.18 -1.65 -2.64
CA ILE A 68 -15.44 -2.01 -1.42
C ILE A 68 -16.47 -2.52 -0.42
N ALA A 69 -16.21 -3.65 0.22
CA ALA A 69 -17.12 -4.18 1.23
C ALA A 69 -17.04 -3.35 2.53
N ILE A 70 -18.17 -3.17 3.20
CA ILE A 70 -18.26 -2.30 4.39
C ILE A 70 -17.34 -2.79 5.52
N ASP A 71 -17.21 -4.10 5.69
CA ASP A 71 -16.31 -4.73 6.65
C ASP A 71 -14.82 -4.49 6.31
N GLN A 72 -14.44 -4.52 5.03
CA GLN A 72 -13.09 -4.15 4.59
C GLN A 72 -12.79 -2.69 4.90
N LEU A 73 -13.74 -1.78 4.66
CA LEU A 73 -13.60 -0.38 5.00
C LEU A 73 -13.45 -0.19 6.52
N ALA A 74 -14.25 -0.88 7.32
CA ALA A 74 -14.14 -0.84 8.78
C ALA A 74 -12.76 -1.33 9.27
N ALA A 75 -12.25 -2.42 8.72
CA ALA A 75 -10.92 -2.93 9.05
C ALA A 75 -9.79 -1.95 8.66
N CYS A 76 -9.93 -1.26 7.53
CA CYS A 76 -8.98 -0.21 7.14
C CYS A 76 -8.98 0.96 8.13
N LEU A 77 -10.16 1.41 8.57
CA LEU A 77 -10.27 2.49 9.56
C LEU A 77 -9.64 2.07 10.90
N GLU A 78 -9.91 0.85 11.36
CA GLU A 78 -9.29 0.31 12.57
C GLU A 78 -7.74 0.27 12.47
N MET A 79 -7.21 -0.13 11.31
CA MET A 79 -5.77 -0.12 11.06
C MET A 79 -5.19 1.31 11.13
N LEU A 80 -5.87 2.29 10.53
CA LEU A 80 -5.45 3.69 10.56
C LEU A 80 -5.49 4.29 11.98
N ASP A 81 -6.48 3.93 12.79
CA ASP A 81 -6.54 4.32 14.21
C ASP A 81 -5.35 3.76 15.00
N LYS A 82 -5.02 2.47 14.79
CA LYS A 82 -3.84 1.86 15.42
C LYS A 82 -2.53 2.49 14.93
N LEU A 83 -2.45 2.86 13.65
CA LEU A 83 -1.29 3.57 13.10
C LEU A 83 -1.11 4.93 13.77
N SER A 84 -2.20 5.71 13.90
CA SER A 84 -2.21 7.00 14.59
C SER A 84 -1.67 6.87 16.02
N LEU A 85 -2.18 5.89 16.78
CA LEU A 85 -1.72 5.61 18.15
C LEU A 85 -0.23 5.28 18.19
N LYS A 86 0.24 4.41 17.29
CA LYS A 86 1.65 3.98 17.21
C LYS A 86 2.62 5.11 16.84
N LEU A 87 2.20 6.08 16.05
CA LEU A 87 3.03 7.23 15.66
C LEU A 87 2.96 8.39 16.65
N SER A 88 1.94 8.41 17.52
CA SER A 88 1.77 9.43 18.56
C SER A 88 2.52 9.14 19.86
N SER A 89 3.12 7.95 20.00
CA SER A 89 3.94 7.51 21.13
C SER A 89 5.42 7.74 20.90
#